data_AF-A0A2H5FHH2-F1
#
_entry.id   AF-A0A2H5FHH2-F1
#
_cell.length_a   1.000
_cell.length_b   1.000
_cell.length_c   1.000
_cell.angle_alpha   90.00
_cell.angle_beta   90.00
_cell.angle_gamma   90.00
#
_symmetry.space_group_name_H-M   'P 1'
#
loop_
_entity.id
_entity.type
_entity.pdbx_description
1 polymer ?
#
loop_
_entity_poly.entity_id
_entity_poly.type
_entity_poly.pdbx_seq_one_letter_code
_entity_poly.pdbx_strand_id
1 'polypeptide(L)'
;MPEYCIQAAMFQLPVLFVTRFVHDFWILREVESKRVVAQLHGLATSRKTGSIVPVGYSREHSLHAHCITYDVHFANLHGLESGSFALPIHAYHTVYKNEDCLQHWLRIKAAVEVINNLDLDYPPGGFRIPWSSTINSNSIYHTFSQVMDIPMHVFKGFVQIGIHTSLYEQIKNYL
;
A
#
# COMPACT_ATOMS: atom_id res chain seq x y z
N MET A 1 -12.26 -23.85 -0.30
CA MET A 1 -11.90 -22.52 0.24
C MET A 1 -11.77 -21.58 -0.94
N PRO A 2 -12.15 -20.30 -0.83
CA PRO A 2 -11.97 -19.33 -1.90
C PRO A 2 -10.50 -19.25 -2.32
N GLU A 3 -10.24 -19.15 -3.62
CA GLU A 3 -8.90 -18.96 -4.17
C GLU A 3 -8.60 -17.46 -4.23
N TYR A 4 -7.37 -17.06 -3.90
CA TYR A 4 -6.96 -15.66 -3.87
C TYR A 4 -5.79 -15.39 -4.81
N CYS A 5 -5.67 -14.14 -5.22
CA CYS A 5 -4.47 -13.62 -5.87
C CYS A 5 -4.08 -12.24 -5.31
N ILE A 6 -2.78 -11.96 -5.32
CA ILE A 6 -2.22 -10.65 -4.99
C ILE A 6 -1.91 -9.91 -6.28
N GLN A 7 -2.40 -8.67 -6.37
CA GLN A 7 -2.16 -7.80 -7.51
C GLN A 7 -1.44 -6.55 -7.07
N ALA A 8 -0.46 -6.13 -7.86
CA ALA A 8 0.00 -4.75 -7.84
C ALA A 8 -1.06 -3.89 -8.54
N ALA A 9 -1.32 -2.70 -8.03
CA ALA A 9 -2.22 -1.73 -8.62
C ALA A 9 -1.66 -0.32 -8.53
N MET A 10 -2.12 0.56 -9.42
CA MET A 10 -1.73 1.97 -9.40
C MET A 10 -2.95 2.90 -9.49
N PHE A 11 -2.85 4.02 -8.80
CA PHE A 11 -3.74 5.16 -8.88
C PHE A 11 -2.98 6.34 -9.48
N GLN A 12 -3.48 6.89 -10.60
CA GLN A 12 -2.91 8.09 -11.21
C GLN A 12 -3.32 9.32 -10.40
N LEU A 13 -2.33 10.11 -9.99
CA LEU A 13 -2.58 11.35 -9.27
C LEU A 13 -3.19 12.39 -10.24
N PRO A 14 -4.24 13.11 -9.84
CA PRO A 14 -4.86 14.14 -10.66
C PRO A 14 -4.02 15.43 -10.62
N VAL A 15 -2.80 15.39 -11.17
CA VAL A 15 -1.91 16.55 -11.28
C VAL A 15 -2.18 17.24 -12.61
N LEU A 16 -2.47 18.55 -12.53
CA LEU A 16 -2.80 19.37 -13.69
C LEU A 16 -1.66 19.29 -14.73
N PHE A 17 -2.01 18.85 -15.95
CA PHE A 17 -1.11 18.67 -17.11
C PHE A 17 -0.04 17.56 -17.00
N VAL A 18 0.00 16.77 -15.92
CA VAL A 18 0.96 15.66 -15.76
C VAL A 18 0.30 14.41 -15.18
N THR A 19 -0.20 13.52 -16.04
CA THR A 19 -0.91 12.28 -15.65
C THR A 19 0.03 11.09 -15.37
N ARG A 20 1.33 11.32 -15.25
CA ARG A 20 2.32 10.24 -15.13
C ARG A 20 2.69 9.88 -13.70
N PHE A 21 2.35 10.69 -12.71
CA PHE A 21 2.65 10.36 -11.31
C PHE A 21 1.61 9.40 -10.76
N VAL A 22 2.09 8.35 -10.09
CA VAL A 22 1.22 7.30 -9.56
C VAL A 22 1.53 6.98 -8.11
N HIS A 23 0.47 6.57 -7.42
CA HIS A 23 0.49 5.91 -6.14
C HIS A 23 0.25 4.42 -6.37
N ASP A 24 1.22 3.60 -6.00
CA ASP A 24 1.13 2.15 -6.09
C ASP A 24 0.61 1.55 -4.78
N PHE A 25 -0.16 0.47 -4.89
CA PHE A 25 -0.75 -0.23 -3.77
C PHE A 25 -0.98 -1.71 -4.11
N TRP A 26 -1.21 -2.53 -3.09
CA TRP A 26 -1.48 -3.97 -3.27
C TRP A 26 -2.96 -4.27 -3.10
N ILE A 27 -3.43 -5.27 -3.83
CA ILE A 27 -4.82 -5.74 -3.81
C ILE A 27 -4.82 -7.23 -3.51
N LEU A 28 -5.64 -7.64 -2.54
CA LEU A 28 -6.07 -9.03 -2.42
C LEU A 28 -7.39 -9.18 -3.16
N ARG A 29 -7.44 -10.09 -4.14
CA ARG A 29 -8.65 -10.36 -4.92
C ARG A 29 -9.00 -11.84 -4.83
N GLU A 30 -10.27 -12.11 -4.61
CA GLU A 30 -10.82 -13.47 -4.72
C GLU A 30 -11.01 -13.80 -6.20
N VAL A 31 -10.52 -14.97 -6.63
CA VAL A 31 -10.31 -15.31 -8.04
C VAL A 31 -11.62 -15.56 -8.78
N GLU A 32 -12.57 -16.28 -8.19
CA GLU A 32 -13.79 -16.73 -8.88
C GLU A 32 -14.77 -15.56 -9.07
N SER A 33 -15.11 -14.87 -7.99
CA SER A 33 -15.99 -13.70 -7.98
C SER A 33 -15.32 -12.44 -8.53
N LYS A 34 -13.98 -12.46 -8.66
CA LYS A 34 -13.14 -11.31 -9.02
C LYS A 34 -13.29 -10.13 -8.04
N ARG A 35 -13.82 -10.36 -6.83
CA ARG A 35 -14.07 -9.29 -5.88
C ARG A 35 -12.78 -8.85 -5.20
N VAL A 36 -12.59 -7.55 -5.07
CA VAL A 36 -11.52 -6.97 -4.24
C VAL A 36 -11.88 -7.20 -2.77
N VAL A 37 -11.04 -7.96 -2.07
CA VAL A 37 -11.23 -8.29 -0.66
C VAL A 37 -10.60 -7.24 0.23
N ALA A 38 -9.39 -6.79 -0.12
CA ALA A 38 -8.66 -5.78 0.63
C ALA A 38 -7.68 -5.00 -0.24
N GLN A 39 -7.29 -3.80 0.20
CA GLN A 39 -6.18 -3.03 -0.34
C GLN A 39 -5.15 -2.70 0.75
N LEU A 40 -3.87 -2.73 0.40
CA LEU A 40 -2.76 -2.29 1.25
C LEU A 40 -2.09 -1.05 0.67
N HIS A 41 -1.97 0.00 1.48
CA HIS A 41 -1.43 1.28 1.04
C HIS A 41 -0.42 1.86 2.04
N GLY A 42 0.47 2.70 1.54
CA GLY A 42 1.03 3.79 2.32
C GLY A 42 0.25 5.07 2.03
N LEU A 43 -0.41 5.68 3.00
CA LEU A 43 -1.23 6.88 2.79
C LEU A 43 -0.78 8.00 3.70
N ALA A 44 -1.05 9.23 3.27
CA ALA A 44 -0.97 10.37 4.16
C ALA A 44 -2.14 10.30 5.14
N THR A 45 -1.85 10.46 6.43
CA THR A 45 -2.84 10.44 7.48
C THR A 45 -2.64 11.66 8.38
N SER A 46 -3.73 12.37 8.67
CA SER A 46 -3.69 13.55 9.53
C SER A 46 -3.36 13.12 10.96
N ARG A 47 -2.25 13.61 11.52
CA ARG A 47 -1.91 13.38 12.93
C ARG A 47 -2.96 13.93 13.90
N LYS A 48 -3.74 14.94 13.48
CA LYS A 48 -4.76 15.58 14.32
C LYS A 48 -6.10 14.85 14.32
N THR A 49 -6.51 14.31 13.18
CA THR A 49 -7.87 13.78 12.99
C THR A 49 -7.91 12.30 12.66
N GLY A 50 -6.76 11.68 12.37
CA GLY A 50 -6.67 10.31 11.85
C GLY A 50 -7.21 10.16 10.43
N SER A 51 -7.61 11.26 9.77
CA SER A 51 -8.23 11.21 8.44
C SER A 51 -7.20 10.85 7.37
N ILE A 52 -7.56 9.91 6.51
CA ILE A 52 -6.76 9.45 5.38
C ILE A 52 -6.94 10.41 4.19
N VAL A 53 -5.84 10.75 3.52
CA VAL A 53 -5.87 11.41 2.21
C VAL A 53 -4.93 10.70 1.22
N PRO A 54 -5.27 10.65 -0.09
CA PRO A 54 -4.45 9.96 -1.08
C PRO A 54 -3.01 10.49 -1.17
N VAL A 55 -2.85 11.81 -1.06
CA VAL A 55 -1.57 12.53 -1.03
C VAL A 55 -1.67 13.67 -0.02
N GLY A 56 -0.73 13.72 0.92
CA GLY A 56 -0.66 14.78 1.92
C GLY A 56 0.04 16.01 1.38
N TYR A 57 -0.54 17.19 1.57
CA TYR A 57 0.07 18.48 1.20
C TYR A 57 0.47 19.34 2.39
N SER A 58 -0.01 18.96 3.59
CA SER A 58 0.38 19.63 4.83
C SER A 58 1.46 18.89 5.60
N ARG A 59 2.21 19.65 6.41
CA ARG A 59 3.25 19.15 7.31
C ARG A 59 2.70 18.36 8.51
N GLU A 60 1.40 18.47 8.81
CA GLU A 60 0.78 17.63 9.86
C GLU A 60 0.46 16.20 9.43
N HIS A 61 0.70 15.84 8.17
CA HIS A 61 0.45 14.47 7.72
C HIS A 61 1.63 13.56 8.06
N SER A 62 1.32 12.43 8.67
CA SER A 62 2.23 11.28 8.79
C SER A 62 2.00 10.31 7.63
N LEU A 63 3.04 9.53 7.31
CA LEU A 63 2.94 8.39 6.41
C LEU A 63 2.54 7.16 7.22
N HIS A 64 1.37 6.61 6.94
CA HIS A 64 0.87 5.41 7.59
C HIS A 64 0.69 4.27 6.59
N ALA A 65 1.03 3.06 7.02
CA ALA A 65 0.58 1.82 6.44
C ALA A 65 -0.88 1.55 6.80
N HIS A 66 -1.68 1.15 5.81
CA HIS A 66 -3.10 0.81 5.97
C HIS A 66 -3.42 -0.51 5.28
N CYS A 67 -4.16 -1.38 5.96
CA CYS A 67 -4.83 -2.54 5.37
C CYS A 67 -6.33 -2.31 5.41
N ILE A 68 -6.92 -1.88 4.30
CA ILE A 68 -8.36 -1.65 4.21
C ILE A 68 -9.04 -2.91 3.71
N THR A 69 -9.75 -3.60 4.60
CA THR A 69 -10.49 -4.83 4.27
C THR A 69 -11.96 -4.51 4.01
N TYR A 70 -12.45 -4.83 2.82
CA TYR A 70 -13.84 -4.53 2.42
C TYR A 70 -14.81 -5.66 2.77
N ASP A 71 -14.31 -6.89 2.82
CA ASP A 71 -15.10 -8.03 3.27
C ASP A 71 -15.06 -8.14 4.80
N VAL A 72 -16.19 -7.87 5.44
CA VAL A 72 -16.35 -7.95 6.91
C VAL A 72 -16.15 -9.37 7.44
N HIS A 73 -16.60 -10.40 6.72
CA HIS A 73 -16.41 -11.78 7.15
C HIS A 73 -14.93 -12.17 7.10
N PHE A 74 -14.24 -11.82 6.02
CA PHE A 74 -12.80 -12.03 5.88
C PHE A 74 -12.01 -11.26 6.95
N ALA A 75 -12.39 -10.00 7.21
CA ALA A 75 -11.77 -9.17 8.23
C ALA A 75 -11.86 -9.83 9.61
N ASN A 76 -13.07 -10.26 10.00
CA ASN A 76 -13.30 -10.94 11.28
C ASN A 76 -12.54 -12.27 11.38
N LEU A 77 -12.56 -13.08 10.32
CA LEU A 77 -11.89 -14.38 10.28
C LEU A 77 -10.37 -14.26 10.49
N HIS A 78 -9.76 -13.20 9.96
CA HIS A 78 -8.31 -13.02 9.99
C HIS A 78 -7.85 -11.98 11.02
N GLY A 79 -8.75 -11.41 11.82
CA GLY A 79 -8.44 -10.37 12.80
C GLY A 79 -7.82 -9.14 12.14
N LEU A 80 -8.47 -8.65 11.08
CA LEU A 80 -8.15 -7.40 10.38
C LEU A 80 -9.27 -6.39 10.63
N GLU A 81 -8.95 -5.11 10.51
CA GLU A 81 -9.96 -4.06 10.55
C GLU A 81 -10.68 -3.97 9.19
N SER A 82 -12.00 -3.82 9.25
CA SER A 82 -12.82 -3.51 8.08
C SER A 82 -12.86 -2.01 7.81
N GLY A 83 -12.86 -1.60 6.55
CA GLY A 83 -12.95 -0.19 6.17
C GLY A 83 -13.52 0.02 4.78
N SER A 84 -13.78 1.29 4.44
CA SER A 84 -14.43 1.69 3.18
C SER A 84 -13.59 2.60 2.29
N PHE A 85 -12.44 3.07 2.77
CA PHE A 85 -11.53 3.88 1.95
C PHE A 85 -10.98 3.05 0.79
N ALA A 86 -11.07 3.58 -0.43
CA ALA A 86 -10.54 2.92 -1.62
C ALA A 86 -10.00 3.95 -2.60
N LEU A 87 -8.85 3.66 -3.20
CA LEU A 87 -8.38 4.40 -4.35
C LEU A 87 -8.90 3.75 -5.65
N PRO A 88 -9.23 4.56 -6.69
CA PRO A 88 -9.51 4.04 -8.01
C PRO A 88 -8.35 3.20 -8.57
N ILE A 89 -8.68 2.03 -9.11
CA ILE A 89 -7.72 1.12 -9.74
C ILE A 89 -7.61 1.50 -11.22
N HIS A 90 -6.58 2.26 -11.59
CA HIS A 90 -6.40 2.68 -12.98
C HIS A 90 -5.69 1.62 -13.83
N ALA A 91 -4.78 0.85 -13.22
CA ALA A 91 -4.23 -0.37 -13.79
C ALA A 91 -3.85 -1.34 -12.68
N TYR A 92 -3.72 -2.61 -13.03
CA TYR A 92 -3.25 -3.66 -12.13
C TYR A 92 -2.50 -4.75 -12.87
N HIS A 93 -1.72 -5.52 -12.12
CA HIS A 93 -1.00 -6.71 -12.58
C HIS A 93 -1.08 -7.80 -11.52
N THR A 94 -1.51 -9.01 -11.90
CA THR A 94 -1.49 -10.16 -10.98
C THR A 94 -0.05 -10.60 -10.80
N VAL A 95 0.46 -10.46 -9.58
CA VAL A 95 1.85 -10.78 -9.20
C VAL A 95 1.96 -12.20 -8.66
N TYR A 96 0.97 -12.62 -7.86
CA TYR A 96 1.03 -13.89 -7.15
C TYR A 96 -0.33 -14.58 -7.15
N LYS A 97 -0.35 -15.86 -7.54
CA LYS A 97 -1.55 -16.70 -7.60
C LYS A 97 -1.17 -18.17 -7.38
N ASN A 98 -0.86 -18.50 -6.14
CA ASN A 98 -0.59 -19.87 -5.67
C ASN A 98 -1.46 -20.17 -4.43
N GLU A 99 -1.48 -21.42 -3.99
CA GLU A 99 -2.29 -21.89 -2.85
C GLU A 99 -1.99 -21.16 -1.53
N ASP A 100 -0.75 -20.72 -1.34
CA ASP A 100 -0.28 -20.00 -0.15
C ASP A 100 -0.44 -18.46 -0.26
N CYS A 101 -1.12 -17.96 -1.31
CA CYS A 101 -1.34 -16.52 -1.54
C CYS A 101 -1.85 -15.78 -0.31
N LEU A 102 -2.78 -16.39 0.43
CA LEU A 102 -3.34 -15.78 1.63
C LEU A 102 -2.30 -15.71 2.78
N GLN A 103 -1.41 -16.69 2.88
CA GLN A 103 -0.35 -16.69 3.89
C GLN A 103 0.63 -15.55 3.65
N HIS A 104 1.04 -15.34 2.38
CA HIS A 104 1.87 -14.20 1.97
C HIS A 104 1.19 -12.87 2.32
N TRP A 105 -0.10 -12.72 1.98
CA TRP A 105 -0.86 -11.51 2.32
C TRP A 105 -0.89 -11.25 3.83
N LEU A 106 -1.19 -12.26 4.65
CA LEU A 106 -1.39 -12.08 6.09
C LEU A 106 -0.10 -11.72 6.86
N ARG A 107 1.09 -11.84 6.25
CA ARG A 107 2.36 -11.35 6.84
C ARG A 107 2.34 -9.84 7.12
N ILE A 108 1.44 -9.09 6.47
CA ILE A 108 1.32 -7.63 6.67
C ILE A 108 0.79 -7.22 8.04
N LYS A 109 0.18 -8.12 8.80
CA LYS A 109 -0.50 -7.78 10.06
C LYS A 109 0.43 -7.06 11.03
N ALA A 110 1.59 -7.67 11.32
CA ALA A 110 2.61 -7.06 12.17
C ALA A 110 3.26 -5.84 11.49
N ALA A 111 3.50 -5.92 10.18
CA ALA A 111 4.18 -4.84 9.45
C ALA A 111 3.41 -3.52 9.46
N VAL A 112 2.08 -3.55 9.36
CA VAL A 112 1.25 -2.32 9.44
C VAL A 112 1.48 -1.60 10.76
N GLU A 113 1.44 -2.32 11.88
CA GLU A 113 1.67 -1.75 13.21
C GLU A 113 3.10 -1.22 13.36
N VAL A 114 4.10 -2.03 13.01
CA VAL A 114 5.52 -1.66 13.12
C VAL A 114 5.85 -0.43 12.28
N ILE A 115 5.36 -0.36 11.03
CA ILE A 115 5.57 0.80 10.15
C ILE A 115 4.94 2.06 10.77
N ASN A 116 3.71 1.95 11.29
CA ASN A 116 3.03 3.10 11.89
C ASN A 116 3.71 3.60 13.17
N ASN A 117 4.36 2.70 13.92
CA ASN A 117 5.14 3.05 15.10
C ASN A 117 6.46 3.78 14.79
N LEU A 118 6.93 3.78 13.53
CA LEU A 118 8.07 4.61 13.11
C LEU A 118 7.72 6.12 13.08
N ASP A 119 6.44 6.46 13.15
CA ASP A 119 5.91 7.84 13.18
C ASP A 119 6.46 8.75 12.07
N LEU A 120 6.56 8.20 10.85
CA LEU A 120 7.17 8.87 9.71
C LEU A 120 6.36 10.08 9.24
N ASP A 121 7.04 11.16 8.89
CA ASP A 121 6.41 12.30 8.23
C ASP A 121 6.04 11.96 6.78
N TYR A 122 4.85 12.39 6.34
CA TYR A 122 4.52 12.36 4.92
C TYR A 122 5.11 13.59 4.22
N PRO A 123 5.93 13.43 3.18
CA PRO A 123 6.48 14.57 2.47
C PRO A 123 5.36 15.32 1.73
N PRO A 124 5.23 16.66 1.87
CA PRO A 124 4.22 17.42 1.16
C PRO A 124 4.27 17.19 -0.35
N GLY A 125 3.13 16.81 -0.95
CA GLY A 125 3.04 16.44 -2.37
C GLY A 125 3.65 15.07 -2.70
N GLY A 126 4.07 14.30 -1.71
CA GLY A 126 4.61 12.94 -1.88
C GLY A 126 6.10 12.90 -2.23
N PHE A 127 6.87 13.99 -2.14
CA PHE A 127 8.30 13.98 -2.47
C PHE A 127 9.18 14.95 -1.68
N ARG A 128 10.47 14.62 -1.56
CA ARG A 128 11.56 15.52 -1.13
C ARG A 128 12.66 15.52 -2.19
N ILE A 129 13.47 16.58 -2.25
CA ILE A 129 14.66 16.62 -3.12
C ILE A 129 15.86 16.14 -2.28
N PRO A 130 16.67 15.16 -2.76
CA PRO A 130 16.52 14.43 -4.03
C PRO A 130 15.41 13.37 -3.99
N TRP A 131 14.69 13.19 -5.11
CA TRP A 131 13.53 12.28 -5.20
C TRP A 131 13.87 10.83 -4.84
N SER A 132 15.10 10.41 -5.11
CA SER A 132 15.60 9.04 -4.91
C SER A 132 15.65 8.59 -3.45
N SER A 133 15.65 9.51 -2.48
CA SER A 133 15.66 9.21 -1.05
C SER A 133 14.31 9.50 -0.36
N THR A 134 13.27 9.78 -1.14
CA THR A 134 11.95 10.08 -0.57
C THR A 134 11.32 8.81 -0.04
N ILE A 135 11.04 8.78 1.26
CA ILE A 135 10.13 7.82 1.89
C ILE A 135 8.70 8.38 1.75
N ASN A 136 7.83 7.66 1.04
CA ASN A 136 6.43 8.04 0.80
C ASN A 136 5.53 6.80 0.62
N SER A 137 4.34 6.99 0.04
CA SER A 137 3.38 5.92 -0.27
C SER A 137 3.97 4.76 -1.07
N ASN A 138 4.78 5.03 -2.11
CA ASN A 138 5.36 3.98 -2.95
C ASN A 138 6.51 3.25 -2.23
N SER A 139 7.14 3.87 -1.24
CA SER A 139 8.12 3.19 -0.38
C SER A 139 7.44 2.16 0.52
N ILE A 140 6.21 2.43 0.99
CA ILE A 140 5.39 1.44 1.71
C ILE A 140 4.97 0.30 0.77
N TYR A 141 4.54 0.63 -0.46
CA TYR A 141 4.27 -0.38 -1.48
C TYR A 141 5.46 -1.33 -1.69
N HIS A 142 6.67 -0.78 -1.87
CA HIS A 142 7.88 -1.58 -2.00
C HIS A 142 8.15 -2.43 -0.76
N THR A 143 8.08 -1.82 0.42
CA THR A 143 8.25 -2.52 1.72
C THR A 143 7.33 -3.73 1.82
N PHE A 144 6.05 -3.58 1.44
CA PHE A 144 5.10 -4.68 1.52
C PHE A 144 5.40 -5.84 0.56
N SER A 145 6.04 -5.61 -0.59
CA SER A 145 6.47 -6.73 -1.44
C SER A 145 7.47 -7.65 -0.72
N GLN A 146 8.38 -7.06 0.06
CA GLN A 146 9.40 -7.78 0.82
C GLN A 146 8.80 -8.45 2.06
N VAL A 147 7.88 -7.78 2.76
CA VAL A 147 7.14 -8.38 3.89
C VAL A 147 6.31 -9.58 3.44
N MET A 148 5.57 -9.41 2.34
CA MET A 148 4.76 -10.49 1.78
C MET A 148 5.61 -11.54 1.07
N ASP A 149 6.91 -11.31 0.84
CA ASP A 149 7.80 -12.23 0.12
C ASP A 149 7.26 -12.59 -1.28
N ILE A 150 6.88 -11.55 -2.03
CA ILE A 150 6.41 -11.66 -3.41
C ILE A 150 7.19 -10.69 -4.32
N PRO A 151 7.28 -10.95 -5.63
CA PRO A 151 7.96 -10.03 -6.55
C PRO A 151 7.32 -8.63 -6.54
N MET A 152 8.14 -7.58 -6.52
CA MET A 152 7.64 -6.22 -6.72
C MET A 152 7.37 -5.97 -8.21
N HIS A 153 6.21 -5.39 -8.53
CA HIS A 153 5.90 -4.93 -9.88
C HIS A 153 6.13 -3.42 -10.01
N VAL A 154 6.58 -2.98 -11.18
CA VAL A 154 6.79 -1.55 -11.49
C VAL A 154 6.03 -1.21 -12.76
N PHE A 155 5.13 -0.23 -12.69
CA PHE A 155 4.30 0.21 -13.81
C PHE A 155 5.10 1.08 -14.78
N LYS A 156 5.66 0.45 -15.82
CA LYS A 156 6.46 1.14 -16.85
C LYS A 156 5.69 2.30 -17.50
N GLY A 157 6.37 3.41 -17.74
CA GLY A 157 5.81 4.62 -18.34
C GLY A 157 5.23 5.63 -17.35
N PHE A 158 5.19 5.27 -16.07
CA PHE A 158 4.76 6.14 -14.97
C PHE A 158 5.93 6.52 -14.07
N VAL A 159 5.77 7.63 -13.35
CA VAL A 159 6.73 8.14 -12.37
C VAL A 159 6.25 7.74 -10.98
N GLN A 160 6.97 6.80 -10.38
CA GLN A 160 6.68 6.24 -9.07
C GLN A 160 7.74 6.75 -8.07
N ILE A 161 7.61 7.99 -7.59
CA ILE A 161 8.57 8.56 -6.64
C ILE A 161 8.64 7.67 -5.41
N GLY A 162 9.84 7.37 -4.89
CA GLY A 162 10.02 6.55 -3.69
C GLY A 162 9.97 5.04 -3.90
N ILE A 163 9.71 4.56 -5.13
CA ILE A 163 9.57 3.13 -5.44
C ILE A 163 10.83 2.31 -5.20
N HIS A 164 12.02 2.93 -5.27
CA HIS A 164 13.30 2.26 -5.03
C HIS A 164 13.72 2.31 -3.56
N THR A 165 12.97 2.98 -2.70
CA THR A 165 13.21 3.06 -1.26
C THR A 165 12.29 2.08 -0.54
N SER A 166 12.82 1.36 0.44
CA SER A 166 12.06 0.46 1.30
C SER A 166 12.46 0.65 2.76
N LEU A 167 11.52 0.39 3.66
CA LEU A 167 11.71 0.38 5.11
C LEU A 167 11.99 -1.03 5.64
N TYR A 168 11.99 -2.06 4.80
CA TYR A 168 12.06 -3.46 5.23
C TYR A 168 13.22 -3.75 6.18
N GLU A 169 14.43 -3.27 5.85
CA GLU A 169 15.61 -3.46 6.70
C GLU A 169 15.48 -2.83 8.09
N GLN A 170 14.66 -1.77 8.22
CA GLN A 170 14.40 -1.12 9.50
C GLN A 170 13.38 -1.88 10.34
N ILE A 171 12.42 -2.56 9.70
CA ILE A 171 11.30 -3.22 10.38
C ILE A 171 11.48 -4.73 10.56
N LYS A 172 12.35 -5.39 9.78
CA LYS A 172 12.42 -6.86 9.70
C LYS A 172 12.70 -7.58 11.02
N ASN A 173 13.36 -6.92 11.98
CA ASN A 173 13.65 -7.52 13.30
C ASN A 173 12.45 -7.44 14.26
N TYR A 174 11.35 -6.81 13.85
CA TYR A 174 10.12 -6.63 14.62
C TYR A 174 8.91 -7.37 13.99
N LEU A 175 9.14 -8.13 12.91
CA LEU A 175 8.13 -8.95 12.21
C LEU A 175 8.18 -10.39 12.67
#